data_AF-A0A2M9ASM3-F1
#
_entry.id   AF-A0A2M9ASM3-F1
#
_cell.length_a   1.000
_cell.length_b   1.000
_cell.length_c   1.000
_cell.angle_alpha   90.00
_cell.angle_beta   90.00
_cell.angle_gamma   90.00
#
_symmetry.space_group_name_H-M   'P 1'
#
loop_
_entity.id
_entity.type
_entity.pdbx_description
1 polymer ?
#
loop_
_entity_poly.entity_id
_entity_poly.type
_entity_poly.pdbx_seq_one_letter_code
_entity_poly.pdbx_strand_id
1 'polypeptide(L)'
;MPRKPRIIIPENSADLFKLNNLIYAQHQKLGAKSPLHTLEELPSWDEVGPKVLDAQKLQAEIEQREKDLKILYGKRQALADLLLPQTRGTRDLLSGVYSQNLRRLGEFGFEVIDEPEKKATPAPVKKG
;
A
#
# COMPACT_ATOMS: atom_id res chain seq x y z
N MET A 1 -22.31 43.93 -8.15
CA MET A 1 -22.49 43.07 -6.96
C MET A 1 -21.12 42.59 -6.51
N PRO A 2 -20.75 42.68 -5.22
CA PRO A 2 -19.51 42.10 -4.74
C PRO A 2 -19.53 40.57 -4.95
N ARG A 3 -18.39 39.99 -5.33
CA ARG A 3 -18.26 38.53 -5.50
C ARG A 3 -18.45 37.87 -4.14
N LYS A 4 -19.31 36.84 -4.07
CA LYS A 4 -19.48 36.04 -2.85
C LYS A 4 -18.18 35.27 -2.58
N PRO A 5 -17.71 35.21 -1.32
CA PRO A 5 -16.54 34.42 -0.96
C PRO A 5 -16.81 32.93 -1.18
N ARG A 6 -15.76 32.20 -1.59
CA ARG A 6 -15.80 30.74 -1.73
C ARG A 6 -15.40 30.10 -0.41
N ILE A 7 -16.20 29.13 0.05
CA ILE A 7 -15.89 28.30 1.21
C ILE A 7 -15.20 27.04 0.69
N ILE A 8 -14.03 26.71 1.25
CA ILE A 8 -13.27 25.51 0.88
C ILE A 8 -13.47 24.47 1.97
N ILE A 9 -13.87 23.26 1.57
CA ILE A 9 -13.88 22.08 2.44
C ILE A 9 -12.69 21.22 2.02
N PRO A 10 -11.80 20.83 2.95
CA PRO A 10 -10.67 19.97 2.63
C PRO A 10 -11.11 18.62 2.07
N GLU A 11 -10.41 18.15 1.03
CA GLU A 11 -10.68 16.84 0.41
C GLU A 11 -9.94 15.69 1.10
N ASN A 12 -8.82 15.99 1.77
CA ASN A 12 -8.06 14.98 2.51
C ASN A 12 -8.59 14.84 3.93
N SER A 13 -8.61 13.59 4.43
CA SER A 13 -9.18 13.24 5.74
C SER A 13 -8.50 13.98 6.90
N ALA A 14 -7.17 14.14 6.87
CA ALA A 14 -6.44 14.78 7.96
C ALA A 14 -6.87 16.23 8.17
N ASP A 15 -6.93 17.02 7.09
CA ASP A 15 -7.33 18.42 7.17
C ASP A 15 -8.84 18.58 7.39
N LEU A 16 -9.65 17.65 6.87
CA LEU A 16 -11.08 17.60 7.18
C LEU A 16 -11.32 17.38 8.68
N PHE A 17 -10.61 16.44 9.31
CA PHE A 17 -10.74 16.20 10.76
C PHE A 17 -10.20 17.36 11.60
N LYS A 18 -9.17 18.08 11.13
CA LYS A 18 -8.73 19.33 11.78
C LYS A 18 -9.83 20.39 11.71
N LEU A 19 -10.45 20.60 10.54
CA LEU A 19 -11.55 21.54 10.38
C LEU A 19 -12.74 21.18 11.28
N ASN A 20 -13.13 19.90 11.33
CA ASN A 20 -14.22 19.44 12.19
C ASN A 20 -13.94 19.70 13.68
N ASN A 21 -12.69 19.55 14.12
CA ASN A 21 -12.30 19.85 15.50
C ASN A 21 -12.44 21.34 15.83
N LEU A 22 -12.07 22.22 14.88
CA LEU A 22 -12.23 23.67 15.03
C LEU A 22 -13.72 24.07 15.08
N ILE A 23 -14.55 23.48 14.22
CA ILE A 23 -15.99 23.71 14.20
C ILE A 23 -16.60 23.27 15.53
N TYR A 24 -16.29 22.06 16.00
CA TYR A 24 -16.80 21.54 17.26
C TYR A 24 -16.33 22.37 18.47
N ALA A 25 -15.05 22.77 18.51
CA ALA A 25 -14.55 23.65 19.56
C ALA A 25 -15.29 25.00 19.59
N GLN A 26 -15.58 25.57 18.43
CA GLN A 26 -16.37 26.79 18.32
C GLN A 26 -17.83 26.58 18.72
N HIS A 27 -18.43 25.43 18.38
CA HIS A 27 -19.77 25.04 18.83
C HIS A 27 -19.85 25.01 20.35
N GLN A 28 -18.92 24.30 20.99
CA GLN A 28 -18.81 24.20 22.45
C GLN A 28 -18.62 25.58 23.10
N LYS A 29 -17.78 26.45 22.51
CA LYS A 29 -17.58 27.82 23.00
C LYS A 29 -18.85 28.68 22.94
N LEU A 30 -19.68 28.50 21.91
CA LEU A 30 -20.94 29.22 21.76
C LEU A 30 -22.07 28.63 22.62
N GLY A 31 -21.98 27.35 22.99
CA GLY A 31 -22.96 26.65 23.80
C GLY A 31 -24.37 26.76 23.21
N ALA A 32 -25.34 27.16 24.03
CA ALA A 32 -26.74 27.35 23.60
C ALA A 32 -26.92 28.41 22.49
N LYS A 33 -25.95 29.32 22.29
CA LYS A 33 -26.00 30.34 21.22
C LYS A 33 -25.45 29.83 19.89
N SER A 34 -24.99 28.58 19.82
CA SER A 34 -24.46 28.05 18.57
C SER A 34 -25.57 27.93 17.52
N PRO A 35 -25.43 28.52 16.33
CA PRO A 35 -26.41 28.35 15.27
C PRO A 35 -26.45 26.93 14.73
N LEU A 36 -25.47 26.08 15.06
CA LEU A 36 -25.41 24.70 14.60
C LEU A 36 -26.47 23.80 15.23
N HIS A 37 -27.16 24.27 16.28
CA HIS A 37 -28.33 23.58 16.85
C HIS A 37 -29.51 23.51 15.88
N THR A 38 -29.53 24.33 14.82
CA THR A 38 -30.60 24.33 13.82
C THR A 38 -30.33 23.37 12.65
N LEU A 39 -29.29 22.55 12.71
CA LEU A 39 -29.03 21.51 11.71
C LEU A 39 -29.97 20.32 11.98
N GLU A 40 -31.01 20.17 11.16
CA GLU A 40 -32.06 19.16 11.39
C GLU A 40 -31.83 17.85 10.61
N GLU A 41 -31.12 17.89 9.47
CA GLU A 41 -30.94 16.73 8.59
C GLU A 41 -29.71 15.86 8.94
N LEU A 42 -28.88 16.31 9.89
CA LEU A 42 -27.63 15.65 10.28
C LEU A 42 -27.61 15.39 11.80
N PRO A 43 -26.84 14.39 12.26
CA PRO A 43 -26.56 14.21 13.68
C PRO A 43 -26.02 15.49 14.32
N SER A 44 -26.39 15.73 15.59
CA SER A 44 -25.97 16.94 16.29
C SER A 44 -24.46 16.97 16.51
N TRP A 45 -23.88 18.17 16.59
CA TRP A 45 -22.47 18.33 16.90
C TRP A 45 -22.09 17.81 18.29
N ASP A 46 -23.04 17.77 19.23
CA ASP A 46 -22.83 17.14 20.54
C ASP A 46 -22.69 15.61 20.43
N GLU A 47 -23.31 14.97 19.42
CA GLU A 47 -23.17 13.54 19.15
C GLU A 47 -21.89 13.20 18.38
N VAL A 48 -21.59 13.94 17.30
CA VAL A 48 -20.48 13.60 16.39
C VAL A 48 -19.16 14.27 16.74
N GLY A 49 -19.20 15.43 17.40
CA GLY A 49 -18.02 16.20 17.78
C GLY A 49 -17.01 15.42 18.61
N PRO A 50 -17.42 14.66 19.63
CA PRO A 50 -16.49 13.81 20.39
C PRO A 50 -15.74 12.78 19.54
N LYS A 51 -16.33 12.30 18.44
CA LYS A 51 -15.73 11.29 17.55
C LYS A 51 -14.57 11.85 16.71
N VAL A 52 -14.46 13.17 16.58
CA VAL A 52 -13.39 13.82 15.81
C VAL A 52 -12.01 13.49 16.40
N LEU A 53 -11.91 13.44 17.72
CA LEU A 53 -10.65 13.10 18.39
C LEU A 53 -10.20 11.67 18.07
N ASP A 54 -11.15 10.73 18.02
CA ASP A 54 -10.84 9.34 17.67
C ASP A 54 -10.44 9.20 16.21
N ALA A 55 -11.11 9.93 15.30
CA ALA A 55 -10.70 10.00 13.90
C ALA A 55 -9.27 10.55 13.72
N GLN A 56 -8.90 11.58 14.49
CA GLN A 56 -7.54 12.13 14.48
C GLN A 56 -6.50 11.14 15.02
N LYS A 57 -6.82 10.39 16.08
CA LYS A 57 -5.94 9.33 16.60
C LYS A 57 -5.71 8.23 15.57
N LEU A 58 -6.78 7.78 14.92
CA LEU A 58 -6.68 6.77 13.85
C LEU A 58 -5.82 7.25 12.69
N GLN A 59 -5.99 8.50 12.26
CA GLN A 59 -5.15 9.10 11.21
C GLN A 59 -3.67 9.11 11.61
N ALA A 60 -3.33 9.50 12.84
CA ALA A 60 -1.96 9.49 13.33
C ALA A 60 -1.38 8.06 13.40
N GLU A 61 -2.19 7.07 13.79
CA GLU A 61 -1.78 5.67 13.80
C GLU A 61 -1.52 5.14 12.38
N ILE A 62 -2.39 5.49 11.43
CA ILE A 62 -2.20 5.13 10.01
C ILE A 62 -0.88 5.71 9.49
N GLU A 63 -0.62 6.99 9.71
CA GLU A 63 0.62 7.65 9.27
C GLU A 63 1.87 7.00 9.87
N GLN A 64 1.80 6.55 11.13
CA GLN A 64 2.90 5.83 11.75
C GLN A 64 3.08 4.44 11.11
N ARG A 65 1.99 3.70 10.91
CA ARG A 65 2.03 2.36 10.28
C ARG A 65 2.55 2.42 8.84
N GLU A 66 2.22 3.46 8.09
CA GLU A 66 2.76 3.68 6.74
C GLU A 66 4.28 3.90 6.74
N LYS A 67 4.80 4.65 7.71
CA LYS A 67 6.26 4.82 7.90
C LYS A 67 6.93 3.49 8.23
N ASP A 68 6.35 2.74 9.17
CA ASP A 68 6.87 1.44 9.58
C ASP A 68 6.87 0.44 8.41
N LEU A 69 5.79 0.43 7.63
CA LEU A 69 5.66 -0.39 6.43
C LEU A 69 6.75 -0.06 5.40
N LYS A 70 7.03 1.23 5.16
CA LYS A 70 8.12 1.66 4.26
C LYS A 70 9.49 1.16 4.74
N ILE A 71 9.75 1.21 6.04
CA ILE A 71 10.99 0.69 6.64
C ILE A 71 11.09 -0.82 6.43
N LEU A 72 10.00 -1.56 6.66
CA LEU A 72 9.95 -3.01 6.46
C LEU A 72 10.20 -3.39 5.00
N TYR A 73 9.62 -2.67 4.05
CA TYR A 73 9.93 -2.88 2.63
C TYR A 73 11.40 -2.68 2.31
N GLY A 74 12.03 -1.64 2.86
CA GLY A 74 13.47 -1.41 2.71
C GLY A 74 14.31 -2.56 3.27
N LYS A 75 14.00 -3.02 4.48
CA LYS A 75 14.68 -4.18 5.10
C LYS A 75 14.51 -5.46 4.30
N ARG A 76 13.28 -5.74 3.83
CA ARG A 76 12.99 -6.89 2.98
C ARG A 76 13.79 -6.84 1.69
N GLN A 77 13.87 -5.67 1.04
CA GLN A 77 14.63 -5.52 -0.20
C GLN A 77 16.12 -5.78 0.03
N ALA A 78 16.72 -5.22 1.08
CA ALA A 78 18.12 -5.46 1.41
C ALA A 78 18.42 -6.95 1.65
N LEU A 79 17.52 -7.67 2.31
CA LEU A 79 17.64 -9.12 2.49
C LEU A 79 17.50 -9.87 1.15
N ALA A 80 16.57 -9.46 0.29
CA ALA A 80 16.40 -10.05 -1.04
C ALA A 80 17.65 -9.85 -1.91
N ASP A 81 18.25 -8.65 -1.88
CA ASP A 81 19.47 -8.33 -2.62
C ASP A 81 20.67 -9.19 -2.18
N LEU A 82 20.68 -9.63 -0.92
CA LEU A 82 21.68 -10.57 -0.40
C LEU A 82 21.37 -12.03 -0.78
N LEU A 83 20.13 -12.47 -0.60
CA LEU A 83 19.75 -13.88 -0.72
C LEU A 83 19.58 -14.33 -2.18
N LEU A 84 19.16 -13.44 -3.09
CA LEU A 84 18.95 -13.80 -4.49
C LEU A 84 20.26 -14.20 -5.20
N PRO A 85 21.37 -13.43 -5.11
CA PRO A 85 22.64 -13.84 -5.68
C PRO A 85 23.16 -15.15 -5.07
N GLN A 86 23.00 -15.35 -3.76
CA GLN A 86 23.40 -16.60 -3.08
C GLN A 86 22.62 -17.80 -3.61
N THR A 87 21.30 -17.66 -3.74
CA THR A 87 20.44 -18.72 -4.30
C THR A 87 20.82 -19.04 -5.75
N ARG A 88 21.10 -18.01 -6.57
CA ARG A 88 21.55 -18.18 -7.96
C ARG A 88 22.92 -18.86 -8.05
N GLY A 89 23.88 -18.43 -7.25
CA GLY A 89 25.21 -19.05 -7.19
C GLY A 89 25.13 -20.52 -6.75
N THR A 90 24.25 -20.83 -5.81
CA THR A 90 23.98 -22.22 -5.38
C THR A 90 23.40 -23.04 -6.54
N ARG A 91 22.39 -22.52 -7.26
CA ARG A 91 21.85 -23.16 -8.46
C ARG A 91 22.94 -23.42 -9.51
N ASP A 92 23.78 -22.43 -9.78
CA ASP A 92 24.80 -22.52 -10.83
C ASP A 92 25.87 -23.57 -10.47
N LEU A 93 26.30 -23.59 -9.20
CA LEU A 93 27.21 -24.62 -8.68
C LEU A 93 26.60 -26.02 -8.80
N LEU A 94 25.36 -26.21 -8.31
CA LEU A 94 24.68 -27.51 -8.34
C LEU A 94 24.41 -27.98 -9.77
N SER A 95 24.09 -27.06 -10.68
CA SER A 95 23.95 -27.37 -12.11
C SER A 95 25.24 -27.88 -12.73
N GLY A 96 26.39 -27.34 -12.31
CA GLY A 96 27.70 -27.84 -12.71
C GLY A 96 27.98 -29.25 -12.16
N VAL A 97 27.73 -29.46 -10.87
CA VAL A 97 27.93 -30.75 -10.17
C VAL A 97 27.03 -31.85 -10.73
N TYR A 98 25.75 -31.55 -10.94
CA TYR A 98 24.74 -32.48 -11.44
C TYR A 98 24.44 -32.29 -12.92
N SER A 99 25.43 -31.88 -13.72
CA SER A 99 25.28 -31.57 -15.15
C SER A 99 24.63 -32.69 -15.98
N GLN A 100 24.79 -33.95 -15.57
CA GLN A 100 24.21 -35.11 -16.25
C GLN A 100 22.76 -35.42 -15.81
N ASN A 101 22.29 -34.83 -14.70
CA ASN A 101 20.94 -35.03 -14.18
C ASN A 101 20.48 -33.84 -13.32
N LEU A 102 20.01 -32.78 -13.98
CA LEU A 102 19.57 -31.56 -13.30
C LEU A 102 18.35 -31.75 -12.39
N ARG A 103 17.58 -32.84 -12.54
CA ARG A 103 16.44 -33.13 -11.65
C ARG A 103 16.87 -33.28 -10.19
N ARG A 104 18.14 -33.61 -9.93
CA ARG A 104 18.71 -33.66 -8.58
C ARG A 104 18.71 -32.32 -7.86
N LEU A 105 18.60 -31.18 -8.56
CA LEU A 105 18.43 -29.87 -7.92
C LEU A 105 17.09 -29.79 -7.15
N GLY A 106 16.09 -30.61 -7.50
CA GLY A 106 14.85 -30.74 -6.75
C GLY A 106 15.05 -31.24 -5.31
N GLU A 107 16.10 -32.02 -5.04
CA GLU A 107 16.48 -32.42 -3.67
C GLU A 107 16.84 -31.21 -2.78
N PHE A 108 17.19 -30.08 -3.40
CA PHE A 108 17.52 -28.80 -2.75
C PHE A 108 16.36 -27.79 -2.80
N GLY A 109 15.18 -28.22 -3.28
CA GLY A 109 13.98 -27.37 -3.36
C GLY A 109 13.86 -26.53 -4.62
N PHE A 110 14.73 -26.71 -5.63
CA PHE A 110 14.54 -26.08 -6.93
C PHE A 110 13.46 -26.80 -7.73
N GLU A 111 12.50 -26.06 -8.29
CA GLU A 111 11.61 -26.59 -9.30
C GLU A 111 12.35 -26.70 -10.64
N VAL A 112 12.44 -27.92 -11.18
CA VAL A 112 13.11 -28.20 -12.46
C VAL A 112 12.02 -28.58 -13.48
N ILE A 113 11.77 -27.69 -14.43
CA ILE A 113 10.78 -27.89 -15.49
C ILE A 113 11.52 -28.29 -16.76
N ASP A 114 11.20 -29.48 -17.28
CA ASP A 114 11.67 -29.92 -18.58
C ASP A 114 10.76 -29.31 -19.67
N GLU A 115 11.21 -28.25 -20.36
CA GLU A 115 10.54 -27.85 -21.59
C GLU A 115 10.79 -28.92 -22.67
N PRO A 116 9.76 -29.35 -23.43
CA PRO A 116 9.99 -30.25 -24.56
C PRO A 116 10.90 -29.53 -25.57
N GLU A 117 11.96 -30.21 -26.03
CA GLU A 117 12.78 -29.73 -27.15
C GLU A 117 11.87 -29.27 -28.28
N LYS A 118 11.97 -28.00 -28.68
CA LYS A 118 11.36 -27.52 -29.92
C LYS A 118 11.92 -28.36 -31.06
N LYS A 119 11.16 -29.37 -31.51
CA LYS A 119 11.46 -30.13 -32.73
C LYS A 119 11.78 -29.12 -33.83
N ALA A 120 13.02 -29.14 -34.31
CA ALA A 120 13.44 -28.30 -35.42
C ALA A 120 12.50 -28.54 -36.61
N THR A 121 11.74 -27.52 -37.00
CA THR A 121 10.92 -27.55 -38.20
C THR A 121 11.85 -27.74 -39.40
N PRO A 122 11.67 -28.75 -40.26
CA PRO A 122 12.51 -28.92 -41.44
C PRO A 122 12.36 -27.69 -42.35
N ALA A 123 13.50 -27.20 -42.85
CA ALA A 123 13.55 -26.02 -43.72
C ALA A 123 12.67 -26.22 -44.97
N PRO A 124 12.00 -25.16 -45.47
CA PRO A 124 11.13 -25.28 -46.64
C PRO A 124 11.96 -25.63 -47.88
N VAL A 125 11.57 -26.72 -48.55
CA VAL A 125 12.13 -27.17 -49.82
C VAL A 125 11.88 -26.09 -50.88
N LYS A 126 12.94 -25.48 -51.42
CA LYS A 126 12.85 -24.62 -52.60
C LYS A 126 12.40 -25.48 -53.79
N LYS A 127 11.21 -25.19 -54.35
CA LYS A 127 10.82 -25.67 -55.67
C LYS A 127 11.47 -24.78 -56.72
N GLY A 128 12.16 -25.42 -57.67
CA GLY A 128 12.72 -24.78 -58.87
C GLY A 128 11.68 -24.50 -59.93
#